data_AF-A0A829YH50-F1
#
_entry.id   AF-A0A829YH50-F1
#
_cell.length_a   1.000
_cell.length_b   1.000
_cell.length_c   1.000
_cell.angle_alpha   90.00
_cell.angle_beta   90.00
_cell.angle_gamma   90.00
#
_symmetry.space_group_name_H-M   'P 1'
#
loop_
_entity.id
_entity.type
_entity.pdbx_description
1 polymer ?
#
loop_
_entity_poly.entity_id
_entity_poly.type
_entity_poly.pdbx_seq_one_letter_code
_entity_poly.pdbx_strand_id
1 'polypeptide(L)'
;MSYLALARKWRPRSFTELAGQDHVMRALVNALQTGRVHHAFLFTGTRGVGKTTIARILAKSLNCETGMTPTPCGVCSACREIDEGRFVDLIEVDAASRTKVDDTRELLDNVQYAPARGRYKVYLIDEVHMLSTHSFNALLKTLEEPPPHVKFLLATTDPQKLPVTVLSRCLQFSLKRFPPAMILNRLKFICEQENIAFEADALRMVARAAEGSMRDALSLLDQVIAFGGGKLTADDTRTMLGTLDRAQVFGIVEALIARDARKVLDGVNELDEHAPDYREVLAELAALLQKLALLQAVPDLQIDESDDVEAYKKLAAAISPEDAQLFYQIAIVGRRDLELAPDARGGFEMVLLRMLAFSAQEVVASAGSAPTSAPAPARSGGVPASVRAAAAAPVQAQAPAPSVATTSTPAPAAAPAPAAASGSNGDWNAMVAQMGLGGITRQLAVNCAFLGKHGNKVRLQLDPEGAHYRTAMMEDKLRQALSTYYGEPVVLEFIEGAAAGGEPMNTPARQLKAAADDRLQNARSSIENDPNIRAMKEIFGATVTPESIRPTDNQ
;
A
#
# COMPACT_ATOMS: atom_id res chain seq x y z
N MET A 1 -0.12 35.70 -14.65
CA MET A 1 -1.15 35.11 -13.77
C MET A 1 -0.74 33.68 -13.50
N SER A 2 -0.55 33.28 -12.25
CA SER A 2 -0.15 31.90 -11.92
C SER A 2 -1.26 30.94 -12.35
N TYR A 3 -0.98 30.05 -13.30
CA TYR A 3 -1.90 28.99 -13.68
C TYR A 3 -2.23 28.16 -12.44
N LEU A 4 -3.49 28.25 -12.00
CA LEU A 4 -4.03 27.45 -10.91
C LEU A 4 -4.65 26.21 -11.54
N ALA A 5 -4.13 25.02 -11.19
CA ALA A 5 -4.71 23.75 -11.60
C ALA A 5 -6.22 23.73 -11.32
N LEU A 6 -7.01 23.17 -12.25
CA LEU A 6 -8.46 23.06 -12.16
C LEU A 6 -8.89 22.38 -10.86
N ALA A 7 -8.13 21.38 -10.41
CA ALA A 7 -8.36 20.70 -9.14
C ALA A 7 -8.34 21.65 -7.91
N ARG A 8 -7.59 22.75 -7.97
CA ARG A 8 -7.55 23.78 -6.91
C ARG A 8 -8.56 24.90 -7.17
N LYS A 9 -8.74 25.32 -8.42
CA LYS A 9 -9.68 26.38 -8.82
C LYS A 9 -11.14 26.00 -8.53
N TRP A 10 -11.52 24.78 -8.89
CA TRP A 10 -12.89 24.25 -8.78
C TRP A 10 -13.17 23.49 -7.48
N ARG A 11 -12.30 23.64 -6.47
CA ARG A 11 -12.53 23.05 -5.15
C ARG A 11 -13.80 23.66 -4.53
N PRO A 12 -14.82 22.84 -4.19
CA PRO A 12 -16.06 23.34 -3.61
C PRO A 12 -15.83 24.20 -2.37
N ARG A 13 -16.54 25.33 -2.29
CA ARG A 13 -16.43 26.28 -1.15
C ARG A 13 -17.62 26.22 -0.19
N SER A 14 -18.68 25.53 -0.59
CA SER A 14 -19.95 25.42 0.13
C SER A 14 -20.47 23.98 0.08
N PHE A 15 -21.32 23.60 1.03
CA PHE A 15 -21.97 22.28 0.99
C PHE A 15 -22.89 22.11 -0.24
N THR A 16 -23.46 23.20 -0.76
CA THR A 16 -24.34 23.16 -1.95
C THR A 16 -23.59 22.83 -3.24
N GLU A 17 -22.30 23.15 -3.32
CA GLU A 17 -21.46 22.81 -4.48
C GLU A 17 -20.90 21.38 -4.41
N LEU A 18 -21.04 20.73 -3.26
CA LEU A 18 -20.45 19.42 -3.03
C LEU A 18 -21.34 18.34 -3.64
N ALA A 19 -20.85 17.74 -4.72
CA ALA A 19 -21.57 16.73 -5.45
C ALA A 19 -21.60 15.40 -4.63
N GLY A 20 -22.71 14.66 -4.65
CA GLY A 20 -22.75 13.20 -4.45
C GLY A 20 -22.59 12.64 -3.03
N GLN A 21 -22.52 13.48 -2.00
CA GLN A 21 -22.35 13.03 -0.60
C GLN A 21 -23.53 13.43 0.30
N ASP A 22 -24.76 13.26 -0.21
CA ASP A 22 -25.97 13.78 0.43
C ASP A 22 -26.17 13.30 1.87
N HIS A 23 -25.81 12.05 2.17
CA HIS A 23 -25.96 11.48 3.52
C HIS A 23 -25.05 12.17 4.54
N VAL A 24 -23.81 12.49 4.17
CA VAL A 24 -22.87 13.21 5.04
C VAL A 24 -23.29 14.68 5.18
N MET A 25 -23.69 15.31 4.07
CA MET A 25 -24.11 16.71 4.09
C MET A 25 -25.33 16.93 4.98
N ARG A 26 -26.36 16.10 4.86
CA ARG A 26 -27.56 16.22 5.71
C ARG A 26 -27.22 16.13 7.20
N ALA A 27 -26.35 15.19 7.58
CA ALA A 27 -25.92 15.03 8.97
C ALA A 27 -25.14 16.25 9.47
N LEU A 28 -24.20 16.78 8.68
CA LEU A 28 -23.41 17.97 9.04
C LEU A 28 -24.27 19.25 9.10
N VAL A 29 -25.17 19.44 8.14
CA VAL A 29 -26.11 20.58 8.12
C VAL A 29 -27.00 20.55 9.36
N ASN A 30 -27.55 19.39 9.70
CA ASN A 30 -28.38 19.24 10.91
C ASN A 30 -27.58 19.49 12.19
N ALA A 31 -26.34 19.01 12.27
CA ALA A 31 -25.46 19.24 13.42
C ALA A 31 -25.15 20.75 13.62
N LEU A 32 -24.94 21.49 12.52
CA LEU A 32 -24.72 22.92 12.55
C LEU A 32 -25.97 23.70 12.94
N GLN A 33 -27.14 23.34 12.40
CA GLN A 33 -28.42 23.99 12.71
C GLN A 33 -28.87 23.77 14.16
N THR A 34 -28.65 22.56 14.69
CA THR A 34 -29.02 22.22 16.08
C THR A 34 -28.00 22.71 17.10
N GLY A 35 -26.85 23.23 16.67
CA GLY A 35 -25.73 23.61 17.54
C GLY A 35 -25.02 22.42 18.21
N ARG A 36 -25.40 21.18 17.89
CA ARG A 36 -24.84 19.95 18.48
C ARG A 36 -23.65 19.45 17.66
N VAL A 37 -22.56 20.21 17.69
CA VAL A 37 -21.33 19.87 16.98
C VAL A 37 -20.44 18.99 17.85
N HIS A 38 -20.24 17.74 17.42
CA HIS A 38 -19.33 16.79 18.07
C HIS A 38 -17.90 17.34 18.19
N HIS A 39 -17.12 16.88 19.17
CA HIS A 39 -15.75 17.35 19.37
C HIS A 39 -14.77 16.77 18.33
N ALA A 40 -15.06 15.58 17.80
CA ALA A 40 -14.23 14.92 16.79
C ALA A 40 -15.06 14.31 15.65
N PHE A 41 -14.65 14.57 14.41
CA PHE A 41 -15.24 14.02 13.20
C PHE A 41 -14.19 13.20 12.45
N LEU A 42 -14.55 12.00 11.99
CA LEU A 42 -13.69 11.14 11.18
C LEU A 42 -14.29 10.95 9.79
N PHE A 43 -13.63 11.49 8.77
CA PHE A 43 -13.98 11.30 7.36
C PHE A 43 -13.18 10.15 6.77
N THR A 44 -13.87 9.11 6.32
CA THR A 44 -13.27 7.92 5.71
C THR A 44 -13.63 7.85 4.23
N GLY A 45 -12.76 7.29 3.40
CA GLY A 45 -13.04 7.10 1.97
C GLY A 45 -11.78 7.14 1.13
N THR A 46 -11.87 6.74 -0.14
CA THR A 46 -10.72 6.71 -1.04
C THR A 46 -10.12 8.10 -1.27
N ARG A 47 -8.91 8.16 -1.85
CA ARG A 47 -8.27 9.43 -2.19
C ARG A 47 -9.18 10.24 -3.13
N GLY A 48 -9.19 11.56 -2.95
CA GLY A 48 -9.85 12.48 -3.88
C GLY A 48 -11.40 12.50 -3.88
N VAL A 49 -12.07 11.76 -3.00
CA VAL A 49 -13.55 11.84 -2.83
C VAL A 49 -14.04 13.10 -2.09
N GLY A 50 -13.12 13.94 -1.58
CA GLY A 50 -13.46 15.23 -0.96
C GLY A 50 -13.36 15.29 0.57
N LYS A 51 -12.71 14.32 1.24
CA LYS A 51 -12.50 14.32 2.71
C LYS A 51 -12.03 15.67 3.27
N THR A 52 -10.86 16.12 2.83
CA THR A 52 -10.24 17.38 3.26
C THR A 52 -11.07 18.60 2.84
N THR A 53 -11.81 18.52 1.73
CA THR A 53 -12.71 19.59 1.26
C THR A 53 -13.91 19.76 2.20
N ILE A 54 -14.59 18.66 2.56
CA ILE A 54 -15.70 18.69 3.52
C ILE A 54 -15.20 19.22 4.87
N ALA A 55 -14.03 18.77 5.33
CA ALA A 55 -13.44 19.25 6.57
C ALA A 55 -13.19 20.76 6.56
N ARG A 56 -12.66 21.32 5.47
CA ARG A 56 -12.48 22.78 5.32
C ARG A 56 -13.80 23.54 5.29
N ILE A 57 -14.82 23.04 4.58
CA ILE A 57 -16.15 23.67 4.55
C ILE A 57 -16.78 23.65 5.95
N LEU A 58 -16.60 22.56 6.71
CA LEU A 58 -17.06 22.48 8.09
C LEU A 58 -16.31 23.47 8.98
N ALA A 59 -14.98 23.56 8.89
CA ALA A 59 -14.18 24.55 9.62
C ALA A 59 -14.64 25.99 9.32
N LYS A 60 -14.92 26.29 8.04
CA LYS A 60 -15.48 27.58 7.60
C LYS A 60 -16.84 27.86 8.20
N SER A 61 -17.71 26.86 8.26
CA SER A 61 -19.05 26.96 8.83
C SER A 61 -19.04 27.18 10.35
N LEU A 62 -18.01 26.65 11.04
CA LEU A 62 -17.82 26.83 12.49
C LEU A 62 -17.25 28.21 12.85
N ASN A 63 -16.35 28.75 12.01
CA ASN A 63 -15.63 30.00 12.27
C ASN A 63 -16.14 31.21 11.46
N CYS A 64 -17.30 31.08 10.82
CA CYS A 64 -17.90 32.19 10.08
C CYS A 64 -18.34 33.32 11.03
N GLU A 65 -18.04 34.57 10.66
CA GLU A 65 -18.37 35.75 11.47
C GLU A 65 -19.88 35.96 11.63
N THR A 66 -20.67 35.63 10.59
CA THR A 66 -22.14 35.71 10.60
C THR A 66 -22.81 34.70 11.54
N GLY A 67 -22.07 33.72 12.08
CA GLY A 67 -22.62 32.68 12.93
C GLY A 67 -22.30 31.27 12.47
N MET A 68 -22.62 30.29 13.32
CA MET A 68 -22.57 28.87 12.95
C MET A 68 -23.73 28.58 12.01
N THR A 69 -23.43 28.54 10.71
CA THR A 69 -24.43 28.33 9.67
C THR A 69 -23.95 27.27 8.68
N PRO A 70 -24.85 26.41 8.15
CA PRO A 70 -24.50 25.46 7.10
C PRO A 70 -24.11 26.14 5.79
N THR A 71 -24.50 27.40 5.58
CA THR A 71 -24.15 28.17 4.37
C THR A 71 -23.17 29.27 4.76
N PRO A 72 -21.85 29.01 4.74
CA PRO A 72 -20.86 30.03 5.05
C PRO A 72 -20.94 31.18 4.03
N CYS A 73 -20.78 32.42 4.48
CA CYS A 73 -20.98 33.58 3.62
C CYS A 73 -19.93 33.72 2.49
N GLY A 74 -18.75 33.10 2.63
CA GLY A 74 -17.68 33.13 1.62
C GLY A 74 -16.96 34.48 1.49
N VAL A 75 -17.48 35.55 2.06
CA VAL A 75 -16.95 36.92 1.94
C VAL A 75 -16.25 37.41 3.21
N CYS A 76 -16.45 36.76 4.36
CA CYS A 76 -15.84 37.16 5.64
C CYS A 76 -14.32 36.94 5.67
N SER A 77 -13.61 37.60 6.60
CA SER A 77 -12.14 37.49 6.68
C SER A 77 -11.72 36.04 6.98
N ALA A 78 -12.36 35.42 7.98
CA ALA A 78 -12.15 34.00 8.31
C ALA A 78 -12.45 33.09 7.10
N CYS A 79 -13.50 33.40 6.34
CA CYS A 79 -13.94 32.62 5.19
C CYS A 79 -12.89 32.59 4.07
N ARG A 80 -12.29 33.75 3.77
CA ARG A 80 -11.25 33.88 2.74
C ARG A 80 -9.94 33.27 3.20
N GLU A 81 -9.54 33.53 4.45
CA GLU A 81 -8.30 32.99 5.03
C GLU A 81 -8.33 31.45 5.09
N ILE A 82 -9.49 30.82 5.36
CA ILE A 82 -9.64 29.36 5.34
C ILE A 82 -9.53 28.79 3.93
N ASP A 83 -10.12 29.45 2.92
CA ASP A 83 -10.03 29.02 1.51
C ASP A 83 -8.59 29.11 1.00
N GLU A 84 -7.83 30.09 1.49
CA GLU A 84 -6.41 30.29 1.17
C GLU A 84 -5.47 29.40 1.99
N GLY A 85 -5.95 28.76 3.06
CA GLY A 85 -5.16 27.92 3.96
C GLY A 85 -4.24 28.73 4.89
N ARG A 86 -4.60 29.97 5.22
CA ARG A 86 -3.82 30.90 6.06
C ARG A 86 -4.48 31.24 7.40
N PHE A 87 -5.59 30.60 7.71
CA PHE A 87 -6.35 30.89 8.92
C PHE A 87 -5.65 30.35 10.17
N VAL A 88 -5.38 31.24 11.13
CA VAL A 88 -4.56 30.93 12.33
C VAL A 88 -5.16 29.81 13.18
N ASP A 89 -6.48 29.80 13.34
CA ASP A 89 -7.18 28.81 14.17
C ASP A 89 -7.59 27.54 13.39
N LEU A 90 -7.14 27.37 12.15
CA LEU A 90 -7.24 26.12 11.39
C LEU A 90 -5.83 25.55 11.20
N ILE A 91 -5.49 24.58 12.03
CA ILE A 91 -4.19 23.92 11.98
C ILE A 91 -4.34 22.68 11.09
N GLU A 92 -3.70 22.72 9.93
CA GLU A 92 -3.69 21.61 8.99
C GLU A 92 -2.40 20.80 9.13
N VAL A 93 -2.56 19.52 9.41
CA VAL A 93 -1.48 18.55 9.59
C VAL A 93 -1.70 17.43 8.58
N ASP A 94 -0.80 17.30 7.61
CA ASP A 94 -0.75 16.12 6.75
C ASP A 94 0.25 15.13 7.34
N ALA A 95 -0.29 14.04 7.91
CA ALA A 95 0.49 13.02 8.60
C ALA A 95 1.43 12.24 7.66
N ALA A 96 1.17 12.25 6.34
CA ALA A 96 2.06 11.61 5.37
C ALA A 96 3.27 12.49 5.00
N SER A 97 3.14 13.82 5.16
CA SER A 97 4.09 14.79 4.59
C SER A 97 5.24 15.23 5.50
N ARG A 98 5.27 14.82 6.77
CA ARG A 98 6.30 15.30 7.72
C ARG A 98 7.18 14.18 8.26
N THR A 99 8.47 14.33 7.93
CA THR A 99 9.64 13.71 8.57
C THR A 99 9.89 14.16 10.02
N LYS A 100 8.95 14.86 10.66
CA LYS A 100 9.08 15.35 12.03
C LYS A 100 7.93 14.81 12.87
N VAL A 101 8.16 13.61 13.39
CA VAL A 101 7.30 12.96 14.39
C VAL A 101 7.13 13.84 15.65
N ASP A 102 8.03 14.81 15.86
CA ASP A 102 7.99 15.77 16.97
C ASP A 102 7.05 16.97 16.74
N ASP A 103 6.90 17.46 15.51
CA ASP A 103 6.08 18.66 15.20
C ASP A 103 4.59 18.44 15.55
N THR A 104 4.07 17.23 15.32
CA THR A 104 2.65 16.93 15.57
C THR A 104 2.33 16.89 17.05
N ARG A 105 3.29 16.48 17.89
CA ARG A 105 3.13 16.47 19.34
C ARG A 105 3.08 17.88 19.89
N GLU A 106 4.03 18.74 19.51
CA GLU A 106 4.04 20.13 19.96
C GLU A 106 2.75 20.88 19.59
N LEU A 107 2.21 20.61 18.40
CA LEU A 107 0.92 21.18 17.97
C LEU A 107 -0.27 20.68 18.80
N LEU A 108 -0.23 19.41 19.26
CA LEU A 108 -1.25 18.82 20.11
C LEU A 108 -1.13 19.27 21.58
N ASP A 109 0.07 19.51 22.08
CA ASP A 109 0.28 20.05 23.44
C ASP A 109 -0.28 21.49 23.54
N ASN A 110 -0.26 22.24 22.44
CA ASN A 110 -0.86 23.58 22.33
C ASN A 110 -2.40 23.59 22.18
N VAL A 111 -3.07 22.44 22.28
CA VAL A 111 -4.54 22.35 22.12
C VAL A 111 -5.30 23.03 23.27
N GLN A 112 -4.70 23.14 24.46
CA GLN A 112 -5.36 23.72 25.63
C GLN A 112 -5.57 25.24 25.54
N TYR A 113 -4.85 25.92 24.64
CA TYR A 113 -4.95 27.37 24.48
C TYR A 113 -6.16 27.78 23.64
N ALA A 114 -6.86 28.82 24.12
CA ALA A 114 -8.01 29.43 23.46
C ALA A 114 -7.69 29.89 22.01
N PRO A 115 -8.69 29.90 21.12
CA PRO A 115 -8.52 30.39 19.74
C PRO A 115 -8.17 31.88 19.72
N ALA A 116 -7.35 32.29 18.77
CA ALA A 116 -6.87 33.67 18.65
C ALA A 116 -7.94 34.61 18.08
N ARG A 117 -8.71 34.14 17.10
CA ARG A 117 -9.64 34.98 16.32
C ARG A 117 -10.98 34.30 16.03
N GLY A 118 -10.96 32.98 15.84
CA GLY A 118 -12.11 32.14 15.57
C GLY A 118 -12.92 31.80 16.82
N ARG A 119 -14.11 31.22 16.60
CA ARG A 119 -14.94 30.66 17.68
C ARG A 119 -14.39 29.32 18.17
N TYR A 120 -13.84 28.55 17.25
CA TYR A 120 -13.27 27.23 17.49
C TYR A 120 -11.87 27.14 16.90
N LYS A 121 -10.98 26.49 17.64
CA LYS A 121 -9.68 26.04 17.18
C LYS A 121 -9.84 24.67 16.53
N VAL A 122 -9.67 24.61 15.21
CA VAL A 122 -9.95 23.42 14.40
C VAL A 122 -8.63 22.76 14.00
N TYR A 123 -8.49 21.48 14.35
CA TYR A 123 -7.37 20.65 13.96
C TYR A 123 -7.79 19.72 12.82
N LEU A 124 -7.28 19.98 11.61
CA LEU A 124 -7.51 19.14 10.44
C LEU A 124 -6.30 18.22 10.23
N ILE A 125 -6.47 16.94 10.52
CA ILE A 125 -5.43 15.93 10.36
C ILE A 125 -5.77 15.05 9.15
N ASP A 126 -5.01 15.18 8.07
CA ASP A 126 -5.14 14.35 6.88
C ASP A 126 -4.25 13.09 6.97
N GLU A 127 -4.73 12.01 6.38
CA GLU A 127 -4.17 10.66 6.48
C GLU A 127 -3.79 10.25 7.91
N VAL A 128 -4.70 10.45 8.87
CA VAL A 128 -4.46 10.26 10.32
C VAL A 128 -3.87 8.89 10.68
N HIS A 129 -4.10 7.85 9.87
CA HIS A 129 -3.54 6.51 10.05
C HIS A 129 -2.00 6.45 9.91
N MET A 130 -1.38 7.49 9.35
CA MET A 130 0.08 7.62 9.21
C MET A 130 0.74 8.22 10.45
N LEU A 131 -0.03 8.61 11.48
CA LEU A 131 0.53 9.14 12.72
C LEU A 131 1.35 8.09 13.48
N SER A 132 2.39 8.55 14.18
CA SER A 132 3.15 7.69 15.09
C SER A 132 2.31 7.25 16.30
N THR A 133 2.66 6.12 16.90
CA THR A 133 2.01 5.61 18.13
C THR A 133 2.03 6.62 19.27
N HIS A 134 3.11 7.39 19.40
CA HIS A 134 3.20 8.47 20.39
C HIS A 134 2.23 9.61 20.11
N SER A 135 2.11 10.06 18.86
CA SER A 135 1.14 11.12 18.48
C SER A 135 -0.31 10.67 18.68
N PHE A 136 -0.60 9.39 18.42
CA PHE A 136 -1.91 8.81 18.72
C PHE A 136 -2.25 8.85 20.21
N ASN A 137 -1.30 8.52 21.08
CA ASN A 137 -1.53 8.57 22.54
C ASN A 137 -1.76 10.00 23.04
N ALA A 138 -1.07 11.00 22.47
CA ALA A 138 -1.33 12.40 22.77
C ALA A 138 -2.75 12.80 22.34
N LEU A 139 -3.15 12.43 21.12
CA LEU A 139 -4.50 12.68 20.61
C LEU A 139 -5.57 12.00 21.48
N LEU A 140 -5.35 10.77 21.96
CA LEU A 140 -6.31 10.05 22.80
C LEU A 140 -6.61 10.78 24.11
N LYS A 141 -5.60 11.34 24.78
CA LYS A 141 -5.79 12.14 26.00
C LYS A 141 -6.70 13.34 25.75
N THR A 142 -6.51 14.02 24.62
CA THR A 142 -7.31 15.19 24.26
C THR A 142 -8.69 14.84 23.70
N LEU A 143 -8.86 13.66 23.09
CA LEU A 143 -10.15 13.16 22.63
C LEU A 143 -11.03 12.67 23.78
N GLU A 144 -10.44 12.20 24.88
CA GLU A 144 -11.17 11.82 26.10
C GLU A 144 -11.71 13.03 26.85
N GLU A 145 -10.89 14.07 27.00
CA GLU A 145 -11.27 15.30 27.69
C GLU A 145 -11.06 16.52 26.78
N PRO A 146 -11.93 16.71 25.75
CA PRO A 146 -11.76 17.78 24.77
C PRO A 146 -12.15 19.15 25.37
N PRO A 147 -11.30 20.18 25.20
CA PRO A 147 -11.69 21.54 25.53
C PRO A 147 -12.89 21.99 24.68
N PRO A 148 -13.82 22.80 25.21
CA PRO A 148 -15.07 23.14 24.51
C PRO A 148 -14.85 23.96 23.22
N HIS A 149 -13.72 24.67 23.13
CA HIS A 149 -13.33 25.49 21.99
C HIS A 149 -12.54 24.72 20.92
N VAL A 150 -12.23 23.44 21.13
CA VAL A 150 -11.43 22.63 20.20
C VAL A 150 -12.32 21.69 19.40
N LYS A 151 -12.03 21.55 18.11
CA LYS A 151 -12.69 20.60 17.21
C LYS A 151 -11.65 19.84 16.38
N PHE A 152 -11.74 18.52 16.37
CA PHE A 152 -10.89 17.64 15.57
C PHE A 152 -11.61 17.19 14.30
N LEU A 153 -10.97 17.38 13.15
CA LEU A 153 -11.40 16.91 11.85
C LEU A 153 -10.33 15.94 11.32
N LEU A 154 -10.60 14.65 11.44
CA LEU A 154 -9.70 13.59 11.04
C LEU A 154 -10.12 13.07 9.66
N ALA A 155 -9.17 12.86 8.76
CA ALA A 155 -9.39 12.23 7.47
C ALA A 155 -8.46 11.04 7.30
N THR A 156 -8.98 9.93 6.77
CA THR A 156 -8.18 8.74 6.47
C THR A 156 -8.68 8.05 5.22
N THR A 157 -7.76 7.51 4.42
CA THR A 157 -8.05 6.54 3.36
C THR A 157 -8.32 5.13 3.89
N ASP A 158 -7.71 4.76 5.01
CA ASP A 158 -7.81 3.44 5.63
C ASP A 158 -8.26 3.54 7.10
N PRO A 159 -9.55 3.28 7.40
CA PRO A 159 -10.05 3.30 8.76
C PRO A 159 -9.65 2.06 9.58
N GLN A 160 -9.23 0.96 8.95
CA GLN A 160 -8.90 -0.29 9.66
C GLN A 160 -7.57 -0.20 10.40
N LYS A 161 -6.67 0.66 9.93
CA LYS A 161 -5.39 0.96 10.59
C LYS A 161 -5.55 1.81 11.86
N LEU A 162 -6.72 2.40 12.08
CA LEU A 162 -6.96 3.23 13.26
C LEU A 162 -7.32 2.37 14.48
N PRO A 163 -6.74 2.66 15.67
CA PRO A 163 -7.15 2.01 16.90
C PRO A 163 -8.65 2.21 17.17
N VAL A 164 -9.31 1.16 17.64
CA VAL A 164 -10.75 1.19 18.00
C VAL A 164 -11.05 2.26 19.06
N THR A 165 -10.07 2.60 19.90
CA THR A 165 -10.17 3.66 20.90
C THR A 165 -10.38 5.05 20.30
N VAL A 166 -9.82 5.33 19.12
CA VAL A 166 -10.07 6.59 18.38
C VAL A 166 -11.43 6.53 17.69
N LEU A 167 -11.73 5.39 17.05
CA LEU A 167 -12.97 5.17 16.31
C LEU A 167 -14.22 5.34 17.19
N SER A 168 -14.17 4.91 18.45
CA SER A 168 -15.30 5.02 19.39
C SER A 168 -15.55 6.44 19.90
N ARG A 169 -14.54 7.32 19.82
CA ARG A 169 -14.60 8.73 20.27
C ARG A 169 -14.85 9.71 19.12
N CYS A 170 -15.01 9.21 17.90
CA CYS A 170 -15.22 10.06 16.72
C CYS A 170 -16.58 9.78 16.08
N LEU A 171 -17.23 10.82 15.57
CA LEU A 171 -18.38 10.64 14.68
C LEU A 171 -17.87 10.31 13.27
N GLN A 172 -18.17 9.10 12.79
CA GLN A 172 -17.63 8.59 11.54
C GLN A 172 -18.54 8.90 10.35
N PHE A 173 -17.94 9.42 9.29
CA PHE A 173 -18.59 9.69 8.01
C PHE A 173 -17.83 8.99 6.89
N SER A 174 -18.46 7.99 6.29
CA SER A 174 -17.92 7.30 5.11
C SER A 174 -18.37 7.99 3.83
N LEU A 175 -17.40 8.48 3.07
CA LEU A 175 -17.58 9.08 1.75
C LEU A 175 -17.50 8.01 0.67
N LYS A 176 -18.49 8.02 -0.21
CA LYS A 176 -18.60 7.06 -1.30
C LYS A 176 -17.76 7.50 -2.51
N ARG A 177 -17.33 6.54 -3.32
CA ARG A 177 -16.76 6.83 -4.65
C ARG A 177 -17.81 7.49 -5.54
N PHE A 178 -17.37 8.39 -6.41
CA PHE A 178 -18.27 9.03 -7.37
C PHE A 178 -18.61 8.08 -8.52
N PRO A 179 -19.90 7.94 -8.90
CA PRO A 179 -20.26 7.24 -10.12
C PRO A 179 -19.65 7.93 -11.36
N PRO A 180 -19.20 7.19 -12.38
CA PRO A 180 -18.60 7.77 -13.59
C PRO A 180 -19.49 8.81 -14.28
N ALA A 181 -20.81 8.58 -14.33
CA ALA A 181 -21.78 9.51 -14.89
C ALA A 181 -21.80 10.87 -14.17
N MET A 182 -21.60 10.86 -12.84
CA MET A 182 -21.54 12.09 -12.05
C MET A 182 -20.25 12.86 -12.28
N ILE A 183 -19.12 12.16 -12.39
CA ILE A 183 -17.83 12.77 -12.74
C ILE A 183 -17.95 13.41 -14.13
N LEU A 184 -18.48 12.69 -15.12
CA LEU A 184 -18.66 13.18 -16.47
C LEU A 184 -19.48 14.47 -16.51
N ASN A 185 -20.65 14.50 -15.85
CA ASN A 185 -21.49 15.70 -15.79
C ASN A 185 -20.75 16.89 -15.18
N ARG A 186 -19.92 16.64 -14.15
CA ARG A 186 -19.11 17.68 -13.52
C ARG A 186 -17.98 18.16 -14.43
N LEU A 187 -17.29 17.26 -15.12
CA LEU A 187 -16.23 17.63 -16.05
C LEU A 187 -16.79 18.44 -17.22
N LYS A 188 -17.93 18.02 -17.78
CA LYS A 188 -18.65 18.75 -18.83
C LYS A 188 -18.95 20.20 -18.40
N PHE A 189 -19.54 20.37 -17.22
CA PHE A 189 -19.82 21.70 -16.68
C PHE A 189 -18.56 22.57 -16.54
N ILE A 190 -17.43 21.98 -16.11
CA ILE A 190 -16.16 22.71 -15.96
C ILE A 190 -15.58 23.10 -17.33
N CYS A 191 -15.59 22.19 -18.30
CA CYS A 191 -15.11 22.48 -19.65
C CYS A 191 -15.94 23.58 -20.33
N GLU A 192 -17.26 23.60 -20.14
CA GLU A 192 -18.15 24.66 -20.61
C GLU A 192 -17.82 26.02 -19.98
N GLN A 193 -17.52 26.05 -18.67
CA GLN A 193 -17.19 27.28 -17.95
C GLN A 193 -15.79 27.81 -18.26
N GLU A 194 -14.83 26.94 -18.55
CA GLU A 194 -13.46 27.31 -18.95
C GLU A 194 -13.34 27.54 -20.47
N ASN A 195 -14.43 27.37 -21.23
CA ASN A 195 -14.50 27.52 -22.68
C ASN A 195 -13.47 26.64 -23.44
N ILE A 196 -13.37 25.37 -23.02
CA ILE A 196 -12.46 24.38 -23.61
C ILE A 196 -13.25 23.56 -24.63
N ALA A 197 -12.69 23.37 -25.83
CA ALA A 197 -13.29 22.47 -26.83
C ALA A 197 -13.05 21.01 -26.42
N PHE A 198 -14.13 20.21 -26.31
CA PHE A 198 -14.04 18.82 -25.87
C PHE A 198 -14.90 17.87 -26.70
N GLU A 199 -14.43 16.63 -26.82
CA GLU A 199 -15.19 15.49 -27.31
C GLU A 199 -15.83 14.71 -26.15
N ALA A 200 -17.05 14.20 -26.34
CA ALA A 200 -17.77 13.46 -25.30
C ALA A 200 -17.05 12.16 -24.90
N ASP A 201 -16.37 11.52 -25.87
CA ASP A 201 -15.65 10.27 -25.67
C ASP A 201 -14.40 10.49 -24.81
N ALA A 202 -13.64 11.56 -25.07
CA ALA A 202 -12.50 11.97 -24.25
C ALA A 202 -12.89 12.18 -22.77
N LEU A 203 -13.99 12.89 -22.50
CA LEU A 203 -14.49 13.08 -21.13
C LEU A 203 -14.90 11.77 -20.45
N ARG A 204 -15.48 10.82 -21.20
CA ARG A 204 -15.80 9.48 -20.66
C ARG A 204 -14.54 8.73 -20.28
N MET A 205 -13.48 8.80 -21.09
CA MET A 205 -12.21 8.15 -20.80
C MET A 205 -11.58 8.71 -19.52
N VAL A 206 -11.52 10.03 -19.39
CA VAL A 206 -11.04 10.69 -18.16
C VAL A 206 -11.89 10.31 -16.93
N ALA A 207 -13.23 10.29 -17.07
CA ALA A 207 -14.12 9.94 -15.97
C ALA A 207 -13.97 8.47 -15.52
N ARG A 208 -13.67 7.55 -16.45
CA ARG A 208 -13.38 6.14 -16.14
C ARG A 208 -12.00 5.98 -15.49
N ALA A 209 -10.98 6.62 -16.05
CA ALA A 209 -9.61 6.60 -15.53
C ALA A 209 -9.48 7.19 -14.11
N ALA A 210 -10.41 8.06 -13.72
CA ALA A 210 -10.43 8.65 -12.38
C ALA A 210 -10.89 7.70 -11.25
N GLU A 211 -11.40 6.51 -11.56
CA GLU A 211 -11.83 5.47 -10.59
C GLU A 211 -12.74 5.95 -9.43
N GLY A 212 -13.54 6.98 -9.67
CA GLY A 212 -14.43 7.56 -8.66
C GLY A 212 -13.82 8.65 -7.79
N SER A 213 -12.63 9.15 -8.11
CA SER A 213 -11.94 10.28 -7.48
C SER A 213 -12.12 11.56 -8.30
N MET A 214 -12.77 12.58 -7.73
CA MET A 214 -12.96 13.86 -8.41
C MET A 214 -11.65 14.64 -8.55
N ARG A 215 -10.73 14.52 -7.56
CA ARG A 215 -9.43 15.17 -7.62
C ARG A 215 -8.59 14.62 -8.77
N ASP A 216 -8.59 13.31 -8.96
CA ASP A 216 -7.81 12.66 -10.01
C ASP A 216 -8.45 12.93 -11.37
N ALA A 217 -9.78 12.93 -11.48
CA ALA A 217 -10.49 13.36 -12.69
C ALA A 217 -10.08 14.76 -13.17
N LEU A 218 -10.03 15.74 -12.27
CA LEU A 218 -9.61 17.11 -12.62
C LEU A 218 -8.12 17.21 -12.94
N SER A 219 -7.28 16.42 -12.28
CA SER A 219 -5.84 16.41 -12.53
C SER A 219 -5.52 15.77 -13.89
N LEU A 220 -6.20 14.67 -14.24
CA LEU A 220 -6.13 14.04 -15.55
C LEU A 220 -6.66 14.97 -16.63
N LEU A 221 -7.78 15.66 -16.37
CA LEU A 221 -8.30 16.66 -17.31
C LEU A 221 -7.28 17.76 -17.59
N ASP A 222 -6.65 18.35 -16.55
CA ASP A 222 -5.58 19.34 -16.70
C ASP A 222 -4.41 18.81 -17.54
N GLN A 223 -4.01 17.55 -17.33
CA GLN A 223 -2.92 16.92 -18.06
C GLN A 223 -3.25 16.72 -19.54
N VAL A 224 -4.46 16.23 -19.84
CA VAL A 224 -4.93 16.05 -21.23
C VAL A 224 -5.06 17.39 -21.94
N ILE A 225 -5.55 18.44 -21.26
CA ILE A 225 -5.63 19.80 -21.82
C ILE A 225 -4.22 20.33 -22.16
N ALA A 226 -3.25 20.11 -21.27
CA ALA A 226 -1.87 20.51 -21.48
C ALA A 226 -1.21 19.76 -22.64
N PHE A 227 -1.53 18.46 -22.79
CA PHE A 227 -1.04 17.62 -23.88
C PHE A 227 -1.67 17.99 -25.23
N GLY A 228 -2.99 18.13 -25.30
CA GLY A 228 -3.76 18.45 -26.51
C GLY A 228 -3.76 19.94 -26.91
N GLY A 229 -2.87 20.76 -26.34
CA GLY A 229 -2.72 22.16 -26.71
C GLY A 229 -3.97 23.02 -26.50
N GLY A 230 -4.79 22.69 -25.49
CA GLY A 230 -6.05 23.40 -25.20
C GLY A 230 -7.31 22.83 -25.84
N LYS A 231 -7.21 21.68 -26.53
CA LYS A 231 -8.36 20.90 -27.01
C LYS A 231 -8.37 19.52 -26.39
N LEU A 232 -9.57 18.98 -26.15
CA LEU A 232 -9.76 17.63 -25.62
C LEU A 232 -10.26 16.71 -26.75
N THR A 233 -9.34 16.02 -27.43
CA THR A 233 -9.66 15.01 -28.45
C THR A 233 -9.58 13.60 -27.86
N ALA A 234 -10.36 12.65 -28.40
CA ALA A 234 -10.32 11.26 -27.96
C ALA A 234 -8.95 10.61 -28.18
N ASP A 235 -8.28 10.94 -29.29
CA ASP A 235 -6.96 10.38 -29.62
C ASP A 235 -5.88 10.89 -28.68
N ASP A 236 -5.81 12.20 -28.42
CA ASP A 236 -4.85 12.78 -27.47
C ASP A 236 -5.06 12.23 -26.06
N THR A 237 -6.31 12.05 -25.66
CA THR A 237 -6.68 11.46 -24.36
C THR A 237 -6.24 10.00 -24.27
N ARG A 238 -6.40 9.23 -25.35
CA ARG A 238 -5.99 7.82 -25.41
C ARG A 238 -4.48 7.69 -25.27
N THR A 239 -3.72 8.48 -26.04
CA THR A 239 -2.26 8.49 -25.98
C THR A 239 -1.76 8.94 -24.61
N MET A 240 -2.37 9.97 -24.00
CA MET A 240 -1.93 10.49 -22.71
C MET A 240 -2.25 9.55 -21.55
N LEU A 241 -3.43 8.93 -21.54
CA LEU A 241 -3.81 7.96 -20.51
C LEU A 241 -3.10 6.61 -20.70
N GLY A 242 -2.44 6.39 -21.83
CA GLY A 242 -1.87 5.09 -22.21
C GLY A 242 -2.94 3.99 -22.30
N THR A 243 -4.23 4.38 -22.41
CA THR A 243 -5.32 3.42 -22.59
C THR A 243 -5.17 2.80 -23.96
N LEU A 244 -5.20 1.47 -23.99
CA LEU A 244 -5.04 0.70 -25.21
C LEU A 244 -6.15 1.03 -26.20
N ASP A 245 -5.83 0.93 -27.48
CA ASP A 245 -6.90 0.92 -28.47
C ASP A 245 -7.72 -0.36 -28.27
N ARG A 246 -9.00 -0.21 -27.96
CA ARG A 246 -9.92 -1.34 -27.80
C ARG A 246 -9.93 -2.20 -29.06
N ALA A 247 -9.72 -1.62 -30.23
CA ALA A 247 -9.63 -2.38 -31.48
C ALA A 247 -8.53 -3.46 -31.42
N GLN A 248 -7.39 -3.18 -30.78
CA GLN A 248 -6.28 -4.12 -30.64
C GLN A 248 -6.64 -5.27 -29.69
N VAL A 249 -7.27 -4.97 -28.54
CA VAL A 249 -7.73 -6.01 -27.59
C VAL A 249 -8.82 -6.89 -28.23
N PHE A 250 -9.73 -6.29 -29.00
CA PHE A 250 -10.72 -7.01 -29.80
C PHE A 250 -10.06 -7.94 -30.82
N GLY A 251 -9.08 -7.44 -31.59
CA GLY A 251 -8.32 -8.24 -32.56
C GLY A 251 -7.61 -9.43 -31.92
N ILE A 252 -7.03 -9.26 -30.72
CA ILE A 252 -6.42 -10.36 -29.97
C ILE A 252 -7.45 -11.41 -29.58
N VAL A 253 -8.64 -11.00 -29.10
CA VAL A 253 -9.72 -11.95 -28.74
C VAL A 253 -10.24 -12.69 -29.98
N GLU A 254 -10.40 -12.00 -31.12
CA GLU A 254 -10.77 -12.64 -32.39
C GLU A 254 -9.72 -13.67 -32.82
N ALA A 255 -8.44 -13.35 -32.69
CA ALA A 255 -7.34 -14.27 -33.00
C ALA A 255 -7.30 -15.48 -32.04
N LEU A 256 -7.59 -15.28 -30.75
CA LEU A 256 -7.71 -16.35 -29.75
C LEU A 256 -8.88 -17.29 -30.07
N ILE A 257 -10.04 -16.74 -30.47
CA ILE A 257 -11.21 -17.54 -30.89
C ILE A 257 -10.90 -18.33 -32.17
N ALA A 258 -10.22 -17.71 -33.13
CA ALA A 258 -9.77 -18.36 -34.36
C ALA A 258 -8.63 -19.38 -34.14
N ARG A 259 -8.06 -19.41 -32.93
CA ARG A 259 -6.88 -20.20 -32.54
C ARG A 259 -5.66 -19.99 -33.44
N ASP A 260 -5.50 -18.78 -33.95
CA ASP A 260 -4.39 -18.42 -34.83
C ASP A 260 -3.24 -17.82 -34.01
N ALA A 261 -2.29 -18.68 -33.61
CA ALA A 261 -1.13 -18.27 -32.81
C ALA A 261 -0.30 -17.17 -33.49
N ARG A 262 -0.26 -17.13 -34.83
CA ARG A 262 0.53 -16.14 -35.55
C ARG A 262 -0.12 -14.76 -35.47
N LYS A 263 -1.43 -14.67 -35.69
CA LYS A 263 -2.18 -13.42 -35.52
C LYS A 263 -2.16 -12.91 -34.09
N VAL A 264 -2.19 -13.80 -33.10
CA VAL A 264 -2.05 -13.41 -31.70
C VAL A 264 -0.70 -12.74 -31.46
N LEU A 265 0.40 -13.35 -31.90
CA LEU A 265 1.75 -12.76 -31.76
C LEU A 265 1.93 -11.47 -32.58
N ASP A 266 1.36 -11.39 -33.77
CA ASP A 266 1.36 -10.16 -34.58
C ASP A 266 0.62 -9.03 -33.82
N GLY A 267 -0.52 -9.34 -33.19
CA GLY A 267 -1.23 -8.40 -32.31
C GLY A 267 -0.41 -7.99 -31.07
N VAL A 268 0.38 -8.90 -30.48
CA VAL A 268 1.32 -8.54 -29.40
C VAL A 268 2.41 -7.59 -29.91
N ASN A 269 2.92 -7.78 -31.13
CA ASN A 269 3.92 -6.89 -31.70
C ASN A 269 3.36 -5.49 -31.97
N GLU A 270 2.13 -5.37 -32.49
CA GLU A 270 1.45 -4.08 -32.68
C GLU A 270 1.19 -3.37 -31.35
N LEU A 271 0.89 -4.13 -30.29
CA LEU A 271 0.80 -3.60 -28.93
C LEU A 271 2.14 -3.02 -28.48
N ASP A 272 3.24 -3.76 -28.65
CA ASP A 272 4.58 -3.38 -28.16
C ASP A 272 5.11 -2.06 -28.77
N GLU A 273 4.64 -1.68 -29.98
CA GLU A 273 4.98 -0.40 -30.61
C GLU A 273 4.61 0.82 -29.74
N HIS A 274 3.60 0.66 -28.88
CA HIS A 274 3.10 1.71 -28.00
C HIS A 274 3.55 1.55 -26.53
N ALA A 275 4.45 0.59 -26.25
CA ALA A 275 4.97 0.24 -24.93
C ALA A 275 3.89 0.17 -23.82
N PRO A 276 2.85 -0.67 -23.97
CA PRO A 276 1.73 -0.71 -23.05
C PRO A 276 2.10 -1.40 -21.73
N ASP A 277 1.34 -1.06 -20.68
CA ASP A 277 1.36 -1.86 -19.46
C ASP A 277 0.59 -3.17 -19.70
N TYR A 278 1.32 -4.27 -19.89
CA TYR A 278 0.76 -5.62 -20.08
C TYR A 278 -0.19 -6.06 -18.96
N ARG A 279 -0.06 -5.51 -17.75
CA ARG A 279 -0.99 -5.77 -16.65
C ARG A 279 -2.36 -5.14 -16.92
N GLU A 280 -2.37 -3.93 -17.48
CA GLU A 280 -3.59 -3.24 -17.90
C GLU A 280 -4.19 -3.90 -19.14
N VAL A 281 -3.36 -4.34 -20.10
CA VAL A 281 -3.83 -5.16 -21.25
C VAL A 281 -4.59 -6.39 -20.77
N LEU A 282 -4.05 -7.13 -19.80
CA LEU A 282 -4.72 -8.30 -19.21
C LEU A 282 -5.99 -7.92 -18.44
N ALA A 283 -6.01 -6.76 -17.78
CA ALA A 283 -7.20 -6.26 -17.09
C ALA A 283 -8.32 -5.92 -18.09
N GLU A 284 -8.00 -5.26 -19.19
CA GLU A 284 -8.95 -4.95 -20.26
C GLU A 284 -9.44 -6.22 -20.97
N LEU A 285 -8.55 -7.17 -21.26
CA LEU A 285 -8.90 -8.48 -21.82
C LEU A 285 -9.87 -9.23 -20.89
N ALA A 286 -9.59 -9.27 -19.58
CA ALA A 286 -10.47 -9.89 -18.60
C ALA A 286 -11.84 -9.18 -18.51
N ALA A 287 -11.86 -7.85 -18.53
CA ALA A 287 -13.11 -7.07 -18.53
C ALA A 287 -13.95 -7.30 -19.80
N LEU A 288 -13.29 -7.41 -20.96
CA LEU A 288 -13.94 -7.75 -22.23
C LEU A 288 -14.55 -9.15 -22.17
N LEU A 289 -13.78 -10.17 -21.75
CA LEU A 289 -14.25 -11.54 -21.60
C LEU A 289 -15.42 -11.65 -20.60
N GLN A 290 -15.37 -10.90 -19.49
CA GLN A 290 -16.47 -10.81 -18.53
C GLN A 290 -17.74 -10.26 -19.20
N LYS A 291 -17.63 -9.17 -19.98
CA LYS A 291 -18.77 -8.60 -20.71
C LYS A 291 -19.36 -9.59 -21.72
N LEU A 292 -18.53 -10.32 -22.45
CA LEU A 292 -18.99 -11.34 -23.39
C LEU A 292 -19.74 -12.47 -22.66
N ALA A 293 -19.21 -12.98 -21.56
CA ALA A 293 -19.87 -13.99 -20.76
C ALA A 293 -21.21 -13.51 -20.17
N LEU A 294 -21.29 -12.25 -19.75
CA LEU A 294 -22.54 -11.63 -19.28
C LEU A 294 -23.59 -11.50 -20.39
N LEU A 295 -23.19 -11.10 -21.60
CA LEU A 295 -24.09 -11.05 -22.76
C LEU A 295 -24.65 -12.42 -23.14
N GLN A 296 -23.83 -13.47 -23.03
CA GLN A 296 -24.27 -14.84 -23.30
C GLN A 296 -25.28 -15.33 -22.25
N ALA A 297 -25.07 -14.99 -20.97
CA ALA A 297 -25.95 -15.38 -19.88
C ALA A 297 -27.26 -14.56 -19.82
N VAL A 298 -27.17 -13.26 -20.16
CA VAL A 298 -28.29 -12.32 -20.12
C VAL A 298 -28.30 -11.50 -21.43
N PRO A 299 -29.01 -11.97 -22.47
CA PRO A 299 -29.07 -11.30 -23.77
C PRO A 299 -29.69 -9.89 -23.73
N ASP A 300 -30.54 -9.63 -22.74
CA ASP A 300 -31.24 -8.35 -22.54
C ASP A 300 -30.41 -7.32 -21.74
N LEU A 301 -29.15 -7.63 -21.42
CA LEU A 301 -28.28 -6.71 -20.70
C LEU A 301 -28.01 -5.46 -21.55
N GLN A 302 -28.49 -4.31 -21.09
CA GLN A 302 -28.10 -3.02 -21.65
C GLN A 302 -26.63 -2.77 -21.31
N ILE A 303 -25.76 -2.98 -22.29
CA ILE A 303 -24.39 -2.47 -22.25
C ILE A 303 -24.47 -0.95 -22.43
N ASP A 304 -23.69 -0.19 -21.66
CA ASP A 304 -23.55 1.26 -21.80
C ASP A 304 -23.47 1.68 -23.28
N GLU A 305 -24.19 2.75 -23.66
CA GLU A 305 -24.36 3.28 -25.03
C GLU A 305 -23.06 3.64 -25.79
N SER A 306 -21.89 3.48 -25.16
CA SER A 306 -20.56 3.83 -25.69
C SER A 306 -19.77 2.68 -26.29
N ASP A 307 -20.26 1.45 -26.17
CA ASP A 307 -19.56 0.27 -26.65
C ASP A 307 -20.14 -0.11 -28.02
N ASP A 308 -19.31 -0.52 -28.99
CA ASP A 308 -19.78 -1.07 -30.27
C ASP A 308 -20.60 -2.33 -30.01
N VAL A 309 -21.88 -2.15 -29.69
CA VAL A 309 -22.79 -3.20 -29.23
C VAL A 309 -22.85 -4.32 -30.27
N GLU A 310 -22.72 -3.97 -31.56
CA GLU A 310 -22.64 -4.93 -32.65
C GLU A 310 -21.35 -5.77 -32.62
N ALA A 311 -20.19 -5.18 -32.34
CA ALA A 311 -18.92 -5.90 -32.25
C ALA A 311 -18.93 -6.86 -31.05
N TYR A 312 -19.40 -6.40 -29.89
CA TYR A 312 -19.56 -7.23 -28.70
C TYR A 312 -20.55 -8.40 -28.94
N LYS A 313 -21.67 -8.15 -29.63
CA LYS A 313 -22.64 -9.22 -29.97
C LYS A 313 -22.06 -10.24 -30.94
N LYS A 314 -21.30 -9.81 -31.95
CA LYS A 314 -20.62 -10.72 -32.90
C LYS A 314 -19.61 -11.61 -32.18
N LEU A 315 -18.77 -11.03 -31.32
CA LEU A 315 -17.80 -11.78 -30.52
C LEU A 315 -18.47 -12.73 -29.52
N ALA A 316 -19.55 -12.29 -28.86
CA ALA A 316 -20.30 -13.12 -27.92
C ALA A 316 -20.96 -14.32 -28.62
N ALA A 317 -21.34 -14.19 -29.89
CA ALA A 317 -21.85 -15.32 -30.68
C ALA A 317 -20.75 -16.27 -31.18
N ALA A 318 -19.51 -15.77 -31.34
CA ALA A 318 -18.39 -16.55 -31.86
C ALA A 318 -17.64 -17.35 -30.78
N ILE A 319 -17.57 -16.85 -29.55
CA ILE A 319 -16.89 -17.52 -28.43
C ILE A 319 -17.81 -18.56 -27.76
N SER A 320 -17.27 -19.72 -27.37
CA SER A 320 -18.03 -20.68 -26.57
C SER A 320 -18.12 -20.19 -25.10
N PRO A 321 -19.21 -20.46 -24.36
CA PRO A 321 -19.33 -20.05 -22.95
C PRO A 321 -18.23 -20.64 -22.06
N GLU A 322 -17.78 -21.85 -22.39
CA GLU A 322 -16.72 -22.55 -21.66
C GLU A 322 -15.36 -21.89 -21.90
N ASP A 323 -15.04 -21.57 -23.16
CA ASP A 323 -13.78 -20.87 -23.50
C ASP A 323 -13.79 -19.44 -22.94
N ALA A 324 -14.93 -18.75 -22.93
CA ALA A 324 -15.04 -17.42 -22.31
C ALA A 324 -14.69 -17.43 -20.81
N GLN A 325 -15.19 -18.43 -20.06
CA GLN A 325 -14.85 -18.61 -18.65
C GLN A 325 -13.38 -19.03 -18.46
N LEU A 326 -12.88 -19.94 -19.30
CA LEU A 326 -11.51 -20.43 -19.24
C LEU A 326 -10.50 -19.30 -19.51
N PHE A 327 -10.71 -18.54 -20.59
CA PHE A 327 -9.86 -17.39 -20.93
C PHE A 327 -9.93 -16.32 -19.85
N TYR A 328 -11.11 -16.04 -19.30
CA TYR A 328 -11.25 -15.09 -18.20
C TYR A 328 -10.42 -15.53 -16.98
N GLN A 329 -10.49 -16.80 -16.60
CA GLN A 329 -9.70 -17.35 -15.50
C GLN A 329 -8.19 -17.27 -15.78
N ILE A 330 -7.75 -17.63 -16.99
CA ILE A 330 -6.34 -17.57 -17.40
C ILE A 330 -5.83 -16.12 -17.39
N ALA A 331 -6.65 -15.15 -17.82
CA ALA A 331 -6.29 -13.72 -17.78
C ALA A 331 -6.10 -13.22 -16.34
N ILE A 332 -7.01 -13.57 -15.43
CA ILE A 332 -6.93 -13.16 -14.02
C ILE A 332 -5.72 -13.77 -13.32
N VAL A 333 -5.47 -15.07 -13.52
CA VAL A 333 -4.28 -15.75 -12.97
C VAL A 333 -3.01 -15.18 -13.60
N GLY A 334 -3.01 -14.97 -14.92
CA GLY A 334 -1.92 -14.33 -15.65
C GLY A 334 -1.57 -12.95 -15.09
N ARG A 335 -2.56 -12.13 -14.75
CA ARG A 335 -2.34 -10.80 -14.16
C ARG A 335 -1.65 -10.85 -12.79
N ARG A 336 -1.95 -11.88 -11.99
CA ARG A 336 -1.28 -12.11 -10.70
C ARG A 336 0.16 -12.59 -10.90
N ASP A 337 0.36 -13.49 -11.85
CA ASP A 337 1.64 -14.18 -12.06
C ASP A 337 2.59 -13.38 -12.97
N LEU A 338 2.14 -12.28 -13.60
CA LEU A 338 2.92 -11.44 -14.52
C LEU A 338 4.20 -10.88 -13.87
N GLU A 339 4.14 -10.48 -12.60
CA GLU A 339 5.29 -9.96 -11.84
C GLU A 339 6.35 -11.02 -11.56
N LEU A 340 6.02 -12.32 -11.70
CA LEU A 340 6.95 -13.43 -11.52
C LEU A 340 7.66 -13.83 -12.82
N ALA A 341 7.23 -13.29 -13.97
CA ALA A 341 7.81 -13.60 -15.25
C ALA A 341 9.20 -12.93 -15.41
N PRO A 342 10.13 -13.53 -16.18
CA PRO A 342 11.44 -12.92 -16.45
C PRO A 342 11.34 -11.54 -17.11
N ASP A 343 10.32 -11.36 -17.95
CA ASP A 343 10.00 -10.13 -18.66
C ASP A 343 8.47 -10.00 -18.82
N ALA A 344 7.95 -8.78 -18.77
CA ALA A 344 6.50 -8.54 -18.78
C ALA A 344 5.85 -8.99 -20.10
N ARG A 345 6.56 -8.80 -21.22
CA ARG A 345 6.12 -9.23 -22.55
C ARG A 345 6.03 -10.76 -22.65
N GLY A 346 7.10 -11.47 -22.30
CA GLY A 346 7.16 -12.93 -22.29
C GLY A 346 6.15 -13.55 -21.33
N GLY A 347 5.93 -12.90 -20.18
CA GLY A 347 4.83 -13.25 -19.27
C GLY A 347 3.46 -13.17 -19.95
N PHE A 348 3.19 -12.09 -20.68
CA PHE A 348 1.96 -11.90 -21.44
C PHE A 348 1.82 -12.90 -22.60
N GLU A 349 2.87 -13.11 -23.39
CA GLU A 349 2.91 -14.11 -24.47
C GLU A 349 2.60 -15.51 -23.93
N MET A 350 3.17 -15.89 -22.78
CA MET A 350 2.88 -17.17 -22.13
C MET A 350 1.44 -17.30 -21.63
N VAL A 351 0.80 -16.20 -21.20
CA VAL A 351 -0.61 -16.20 -20.83
C VAL A 351 -1.49 -16.42 -22.06
N LEU A 352 -1.22 -15.75 -23.17
CA LEU A 352 -1.95 -15.93 -24.43
C LEU A 352 -1.74 -17.33 -25.01
N LEU A 353 -0.50 -17.86 -24.97
CA LEU A 353 -0.21 -19.23 -25.36
C LEU A 353 -0.94 -20.26 -24.49
N ARG A 354 -1.09 -20.00 -23.18
CA ARG A 354 -1.93 -20.84 -22.31
C ARG A 354 -3.40 -20.80 -22.73
N MET A 355 -3.93 -19.64 -23.10
CA MET A 355 -5.31 -19.55 -23.63
C MET A 355 -5.47 -20.35 -24.93
N LEU A 356 -4.46 -20.36 -25.81
CA LEU A 356 -4.50 -21.17 -27.03
C LEU A 356 -4.35 -22.68 -26.77
N ALA A 357 -3.50 -23.05 -25.80
CA ALA A 357 -3.18 -24.44 -25.48
C ALA A 357 -4.29 -25.13 -24.67
N PHE A 358 -5.00 -24.41 -23.81
CA PHE A 358 -6.09 -24.96 -23.02
C PHE A 358 -7.42 -24.57 -23.66
N SER A 359 -8.13 -25.56 -24.21
CA SER A 359 -9.52 -25.38 -24.64
C SER A 359 -10.45 -26.35 -23.93
N ALA A 360 -11.68 -25.91 -23.68
CA ALA A 360 -12.66 -26.74 -22.97
C ALA A 360 -12.94 -28.06 -23.71
N GLN A 361 -12.86 -28.06 -25.05
CA GLN A 361 -13.03 -29.25 -25.89
C GLN A 361 -11.98 -30.35 -25.63
N GLU A 362 -10.73 -30.00 -25.30
CA GLU A 362 -9.69 -30.99 -25.00
C GLU A 362 -9.80 -31.57 -23.59
N VAL A 363 -10.27 -30.77 -22.62
CA VAL A 363 -10.51 -31.23 -21.25
C VAL A 363 -11.65 -32.25 -21.19
N VAL A 364 -12.66 -32.11 -22.05
CA VAL A 364 -13.74 -33.10 -22.21
C VAL A 364 -13.29 -34.32 -23.03
N ALA A 365 -12.44 -34.13 -24.06
CA ALA A 365 -11.90 -35.24 -24.85
C ALA A 365 -10.93 -36.13 -24.06
N SER A 366 -10.12 -35.56 -23.15
CA SER A 366 -9.18 -36.35 -22.33
C SER A 366 -9.87 -37.14 -21.20
N ALA A 367 -11.11 -36.80 -20.84
CA ALA A 367 -11.91 -37.55 -19.87
C ALA A 367 -12.69 -38.73 -20.48
N GLY A 368 -12.71 -38.85 -21.82
CA GLY A 368 -13.58 -39.78 -22.56
C GLY A 368 -12.91 -41.01 -23.19
N SER A 369 -11.59 -41.20 -23.09
CA SER A 369 -10.91 -42.35 -23.73
C SER A 369 -10.51 -43.43 -22.72
N ALA A 370 -11.47 -44.28 -22.33
CA ALA A 370 -11.16 -45.61 -21.81
C ALA A 370 -10.83 -46.56 -22.99
N PRO A 371 -9.74 -47.34 -22.97
CA PRO A 371 -9.44 -48.27 -24.05
C PRO A 371 -10.39 -49.47 -24.00
N THR A 372 -11.05 -49.76 -25.12
CA THR A 372 -11.86 -50.97 -25.32
C THR A 372 -11.07 -52.01 -26.10
N SER A 373 -10.91 -53.21 -25.54
CA SER A 373 -10.79 -54.49 -26.26
C SER A 373 -11.00 -55.66 -25.26
N ALA A 374 -12.23 -56.17 -25.12
CA ALA A 374 -12.75 -57.44 -25.68
C ALA A 374 -12.63 -58.65 -24.71
N PRO A 375 -13.36 -59.77 -24.89
CA PRO A 375 -14.81 -59.94 -24.66
C PRO A 375 -15.13 -60.98 -23.55
N ALA A 376 -16.39 -60.97 -23.10
CA ALA A 376 -16.93 -61.83 -22.03
C ALA A 376 -16.97 -63.35 -22.36
N PRO A 377 -17.14 -64.18 -21.31
CA PRO A 377 -18.21 -65.17 -21.38
C PRO A 377 -19.11 -65.14 -20.14
N ALA A 378 -20.41 -65.30 -20.39
CA ALA A 378 -21.47 -65.45 -19.41
C ALA A 378 -21.44 -66.83 -18.72
N ARG A 379 -21.90 -66.89 -17.46
CA ARG A 379 -22.69 -68.02 -16.89
C ARG A 379 -23.27 -67.70 -15.50
N SER A 380 -24.58 -67.52 -15.50
CA SER A 380 -25.63 -68.00 -14.56
C SER A 380 -25.29 -68.38 -13.11
N GLY A 381 -26.04 -67.77 -12.18
CA GLY A 381 -26.96 -68.51 -11.28
C GLY A 381 -26.62 -68.53 -9.78
N GLY A 382 -27.56 -68.05 -8.96
CA GLY A 382 -27.69 -68.46 -7.55
C GLY A 382 -27.87 -67.33 -6.52
N VAL A 383 -29.10 -67.13 -6.05
CA VAL A 383 -29.47 -66.51 -4.76
C VAL A 383 -29.96 -67.70 -3.87
N PRO A 384 -29.97 -67.73 -2.52
CA PRO A 384 -30.14 -66.56 -1.64
C PRO A 384 -29.52 -66.58 -0.21
N ALA A 385 -29.78 -65.48 0.50
CA ALA A 385 -30.12 -65.35 1.95
C ALA A 385 -29.05 -64.97 3.00
N SER A 386 -29.20 -63.71 3.46
CA SER A 386 -29.31 -63.23 4.87
C SER A 386 -28.22 -63.53 5.90
N VAL A 387 -27.57 -62.47 6.44
CA VAL A 387 -27.56 -62.12 7.89
C VAL A 387 -27.31 -60.61 8.13
N ARG A 388 -28.29 -59.96 8.76
CA ARG A 388 -28.29 -58.91 9.82
C ARG A 388 -27.13 -57.90 10.00
N ALA A 389 -27.54 -56.62 9.97
CA ALA A 389 -27.15 -55.40 10.71
C ALA A 389 -25.99 -55.41 11.74
N ALA A 390 -25.12 -54.40 11.61
CA ALA A 390 -24.55 -53.65 12.73
C ALA A 390 -24.19 -52.22 12.28
N ALA A 391 -24.77 -51.23 12.96
CA ALA A 391 -24.46 -49.81 12.82
C ALA A 391 -23.15 -49.48 13.55
N ALA A 392 -22.31 -48.62 12.95
CA ALA A 392 -21.22 -47.94 13.65
C ALA A 392 -21.09 -46.50 13.14
N ALA A 393 -21.00 -45.59 14.11
CA ALA A 393 -20.93 -44.14 14.00
C ALA A 393 -19.56 -43.63 13.46
N PRO A 394 -19.40 -42.32 13.23
CA PRO A 394 -18.37 -41.76 12.33
C PRO A 394 -17.01 -41.61 13.00
N VAL A 395 -15.94 -41.86 12.24
CA VAL A 395 -14.55 -41.69 12.69
C VAL A 395 -14.03 -40.33 12.23
N GLN A 396 -13.59 -39.54 13.20
CA GLN A 396 -12.92 -38.24 13.05
C GLN A 396 -11.57 -38.39 12.32
N ALA A 397 -11.32 -37.49 11.37
CA ALA A 397 -10.04 -37.36 10.68
C ALA A 397 -9.03 -36.61 11.58
N GLN A 398 -7.94 -37.29 11.95
CA GLN A 398 -6.75 -36.69 12.54
C GLN A 398 -5.76 -36.26 11.45
N ALA A 399 -5.26 -35.04 11.57
CA ALA A 399 -4.22 -34.45 10.72
C ALA A 399 -2.82 -34.97 11.10
N PRO A 400 -1.93 -35.26 10.13
CA PRO A 400 -0.52 -35.52 10.40
C PRO A 400 0.34 -34.23 10.35
N ALA A 401 1.26 -34.12 11.30
CA ALA A 401 2.28 -33.08 11.39
C ALA A 401 3.47 -33.33 10.44
N PRO A 402 4.17 -32.29 9.94
CA PRO A 402 5.35 -32.45 9.10
C PRO A 402 6.64 -32.59 9.93
N SER A 403 7.41 -33.64 9.62
CA SER A 403 8.78 -33.88 10.08
C SER A 403 9.78 -33.33 9.05
N VAL A 404 10.80 -32.65 9.56
CA VAL A 404 11.89 -32.01 8.81
C VAL A 404 12.95 -33.05 8.46
N ALA A 405 13.30 -33.17 7.17
CA ALA A 405 14.45 -33.94 6.72
C ALA A 405 15.45 -33.02 6.00
N THR A 406 16.67 -33.05 6.53
CA THR A 406 17.89 -32.39 6.08
C THR A 406 18.39 -32.97 4.76
N THR A 407 18.90 -32.11 3.88
CA THR A 407 19.80 -32.48 2.78
C THR A 407 21.09 -31.68 2.90
N SER A 408 22.20 -32.39 2.69
CA SER A 408 23.59 -31.95 2.84
C SER A 408 24.21 -31.56 1.49
N THR A 409 25.45 -31.03 1.57
CA THR A 409 26.57 -31.03 0.59
C THR A 409 26.88 -29.64 -0.04
N PRO A 410 28.14 -29.27 -0.38
CA PRO A 410 29.46 -29.45 0.28
C PRO A 410 30.26 -28.12 0.46
N ALA A 411 31.43 -28.22 1.12
CA ALA A 411 32.45 -27.19 1.33
C ALA A 411 33.30 -26.82 0.08
N PRO A 412 34.06 -25.70 0.12
CA PRO A 412 35.52 -25.83 0.08
C PRO A 412 36.34 -24.83 0.96
N ALA A 413 37.40 -25.40 1.56
CA ALA A 413 38.80 -24.96 1.72
C ALA A 413 39.23 -23.55 2.27
N ALA A 414 39.71 -23.58 3.53
CA ALA A 414 41.06 -23.26 4.04
C ALA A 414 41.75 -21.87 3.92
N ALA A 415 41.91 -21.22 5.10
CA ALA A 415 43.10 -20.54 5.70
C ALA A 415 43.75 -19.29 5.00
N PRO A 416 44.45 -18.36 5.73
CA PRO A 416 45.10 -18.50 7.03
C PRO A 416 44.86 -17.39 8.08
N ALA A 417 45.30 -17.67 9.31
CA ALA A 417 45.42 -16.75 10.44
C ALA A 417 46.55 -15.71 10.28
N PRO A 418 46.54 -14.65 11.10
CA PRO A 418 47.74 -14.29 11.83
C PRO A 418 47.52 -14.21 13.34
N ALA A 419 48.59 -14.52 14.06
CA ALA A 419 48.68 -14.67 15.49
C ALA A 419 48.97 -13.35 16.22
N ALA A 420 48.55 -13.35 17.49
CA ALA A 420 49.17 -12.73 18.67
C ALA A 420 49.13 -11.20 18.84
N ALA A 421 48.25 -10.74 19.75
CA ALA A 421 48.60 -9.79 20.82
C ALA A 421 47.51 -9.75 21.93
N SER A 422 47.87 -10.27 23.09
CA SER A 422 47.48 -9.98 24.47
C SER A 422 46.28 -9.06 24.78
N GLY A 423 45.29 -9.63 25.50
CA GLY A 423 44.82 -9.09 26.80
C GLY A 423 43.75 -7.99 26.82
N SER A 424 42.59 -8.35 27.36
CA SER A 424 41.50 -7.52 27.89
C SER A 424 40.46 -6.97 26.88
N ASN A 425 39.19 -7.29 27.16
CA ASN A 425 37.95 -6.76 26.56
C ASN A 425 37.60 -7.10 25.10
N GLY A 426 38.39 -7.89 24.38
CA GLY A 426 38.06 -8.38 23.03
C GLY A 426 37.25 -9.69 22.96
N ASP A 427 37.24 -10.49 24.02
CA ASP A 427 36.74 -11.88 23.96
C ASP A 427 35.21 -12.02 23.97
N TRP A 428 34.46 -11.06 24.50
CA TRP A 428 33.01 -11.22 24.66
C TRP A 428 32.26 -11.32 23.32
N ASN A 429 32.65 -10.54 22.31
CA ASN A 429 32.00 -10.60 20.99
C ASN A 429 32.28 -11.94 20.28
N ALA A 430 33.52 -12.42 20.36
CA ALA A 430 33.91 -13.73 19.84
C ALA A 430 33.16 -14.87 20.56
N MET A 431 33.02 -14.78 21.88
CA MET A 431 32.23 -15.71 22.67
C MET A 431 30.76 -15.72 22.27
N VAL A 432 30.13 -14.55 22.09
CA VAL A 432 28.72 -14.45 21.67
C VAL A 432 28.49 -15.02 20.27
N ALA A 433 29.45 -14.85 19.36
CA ALA A 433 29.40 -15.49 18.04
C ALA A 433 29.54 -17.03 18.13
N GLN A 434 30.39 -17.54 19.02
CA GLN A 434 30.65 -18.97 19.19
C GLN A 434 29.52 -19.71 19.94
N MET A 435 28.75 -19.01 20.79
CA MET A 435 27.62 -19.59 21.53
C MET A 435 26.38 -19.88 20.67
N GLY A 436 26.33 -19.44 19.40
CA GLY A 436 25.22 -19.74 18.49
C GLY A 436 23.83 -19.29 18.99
N LEU A 437 23.78 -18.19 19.75
CA LEU A 437 22.56 -17.70 20.40
C LEU A 437 21.52 -17.23 19.36
N GLY A 438 20.28 -17.71 19.50
CA GLY A 438 19.16 -17.34 18.63
C GLY A 438 18.44 -16.05 19.06
N GLY A 439 18.05 -15.23 18.07
CA GLY A 439 17.06 -14.15 18.21
C GLY A 439 17.30 -13.15 19.35
N ILE A 440 16.30 -13.03 20.23
CA ILE A 440 16.25 -12.02 21.31
C ILE A 440 17.33 -12.25 22.38
N THR A 441 17.73 -13.50 22.64
CA THR A 441 18.82 -13.81 23.59
C THR A 441 20.17 -13.30 23.08
N ARG A 442 20.38 -13.29 21.76
CA ARG A 442 21.56 -12.66 21.15
C ARG A 442 21.51 -11.14 21.29
N GLN A 443 20.33 -10.52 21.14
CA GLN A 443 20.18 -9.08 21.35
C GLN A 443 20.46 -8.68 22.80
N LEU A 444 20.07 -9.51 23.78
CA LEU A 444 20.47 -9.30 25.17
C LEU A 444 22.01 -9.40 25.34
N ALA A 445 22.64 -10.45 24.79
CA ALA A 445 24.08 -10.66 24.92
C ALA A 445 24.94 -9.57 24.24
N VAL A 446 24.48 -9.06 23.08
CA VAL A 446 25.15 -8.02 22.28
C VAL A 446 25.02 -6.62 22.89
N ASN A 447 23.98 -6.40 23.71
CA ASN A 447 23.79 -5.17 24.49
C ASN A 447 24.37 -5.26 25.92
N CYS A 448 25.05 -6.36 26.25
CA CYS A 448 25.78 -6.53 27.50
C CYS A 448 27.29 -6.29 27.28
N ALA A 449 27.92 -5.59 28.22
CA ALA A 449 29.36 -5.53 28.38
C ALA A 449 29.82 -6.56 29.41
N PHE A 450 30.87 -7.31 29.11
CA PHE A 450 31.46 -8.28 30.03
C PHE A 450 32.45 -7.59 30.97
N LEU A 451 32.18 -7.63 32.27
CA LEU A 451 33.04 -7.01 33.29
C LEU A 451 34.05 -8.00 33.90
N GLY A 452 33.79 -9.30 33.80
CA GLY A 452 34.69 -10.36 34.28
C GLY A 452 33.97 -11.59 34.85
N LYS A 453 34.72 -12.70 34.97
CA LYS A 453 34.31 -13.94 35.68
C LYS A 453 35.09 -14.05 36.99
N HIS A 454 34.39 -14.16 38.12
CA HIS A 454 34.99 -14.47 39.42
C HIS A 454 34.43 -15.79 39.95
N GLY A 455 35.22 -16.86 39.87
CA GLY A 455 34.77 -18.21 40.21
C GLY A 455 33.57 -18.59 39.35
N ASN A 456 32.47 -18.97 39.98
CA ASN A 456 31.25 -19.39 39.29
C ASN A 456 30.27 -18.24 38.97
N LYS A 457 30.70 -16.97 39.13
CA LYS A 457 29.88 -15.79 38.87
C LYS A 457 30.41 -15.01 37.66
N VAL A 458 29.53 -14.69 36.72
CA VAL A 458 29.82 -13.84 35.56
C VAL A 458 29.08 -12.51 35.74
N ARG A 459 29.83 -11.40 35.75
CA ARG A 459 29.26 -10.06 35.84
C ARG A 459 29.08 -9.45 34.45
N LEU A 460 27.85 -9.11 34.12
CA LEU A 460 27.47 -8.43 32.89
C LEU A 460 26.88 -7.07 33.22
N GLN A 461 27.26 -6.05 32.47
CA GLN A 461 26.65 -4.73 32.55
C GLN A 461 25.73 -4.54 31.36
N LEU A 462 24.47 -4.19 31.62
CA LEU A 462 23.50 -3.97 30.55
C LEU A 462 23.46 -2.49 30.17
N ASP A 463 23.51 -2.20 28.87
CA ASP A 463 23.27 -0.85 28.35
C ASP A 463 21.80 -0.45 28.63
N PRO A 464 21.52 0.78 29.12
CA PRO A 464 20.15 1.26 29.31
C PRO A 464 19.25 1.11 28.07
N GLU A 465 19.81 1.24 26.86
CA GLU A 465 19.08 1.02 25.60
C GLU A 465 18.65 -0.44 25.39
N GLY A 466 19.26 -1.40 26.08
CA GLY A 466 18.95 -2.83 26.00
C GLY A 466 18.09 -3.36 27.15
N ALA A 467 17.63 -2.50 28.07
CA ALA A 467 16.91 -2.88 29.27
C ALA A 467 15.63 -3.68 29.00
N HIS A 468 14.91 -3.40 27.90
CA HIS A 468 13.69 -4.10 27.52
C HIS A 468 13.91 -5.55 27.05
N TYR A 469 15.15 -5.93 26.71
CA TYR A 469 15.49 -7.32 26.37
C TYR A 469 15.72 -8.19 27.61
N ARG A 470 15.79 -7.59 28.80
CA ARG A 470 16.02 -8.28 30.07
C ARG A 470 14.71 -8.91 30.55
N THR A 471 14.58 -10.23 30.40
CA THR A 471 13.46 -11.02 30.93
C THR A 471 14.03 -12.23 31.66
N ALA A 472 13.41 -12.67 32.76
CA ALA A 472 13.87 -13.83 33.55
C ALA A 472 14.15 -15.09 32.68
N MET A 473 13.29 -15.33 31.69
CA MET A 473 13.43 -16.43 30.73
C MET A 473 14.67 -16.29 29.80
N MET A 474 15.09 -15.07 29.49
CA MET A 474 16.27 -14.81 28.65
C MET A 474 17.55 -14.83 29.46
N GLU A 475 17.51 -14.39 30.73
CA GLU A 475 18.62 -14.56 31.67
C GLU A 475 18.91 -16.05 31.90
N ASP A 476 17.87 -16.88 32.07
CA ASP A 476 18.02 -18.33 32.23
C ASP A 476 18.64 -18.98 30.99
N LYS A 477 18.23 -18.58 29.78
CA LYS A 477 18.80 -19.07 28.52
C LYS A 477 20.25 -18.63 28.32
N LEU A 478 20.56 -17.37 28.65
CA LEU A 478 21.93 -16.85 28.59
C LEU A 478 22.82 -17.55 29.62
N ARG A 479 22.30 -17.82 30.82
CA ARG A 479 22.99 -18.58 31.87
C ARG A 479 23.27 -20.00 31.42
N GLN A 480 22.29 -20.68 30.82
CA GLN A 480 22.47 -22.03 30.28
C GLN A 480 23.54 -22.05 29.19
N ALA A 481 23.50 -21.11 28.24
CA ALA A 481 24.50 -21.03 27.18
C ALA A 481 25.91 -20.77 27.72
N LEU A 482 26.05 -19.88 28.71
CA LEU A 482 27.34 -19.62 29.36
C LEU A 482 27.81 -20.80 30.20
N SER A 483 26.91 -21.53 30.84
CA SER A 483 27.25 -22.75 31.58
C SER A 483 27.73 -23.86 30.65
N THR A 484 27.10 -24.03 29.49
CA THR A 484 27.56 -24.97 28.44
C THR A 484 28.91 -24.55 27.87
N TYR A 485 29.14 -23.25 27.66
CA TYR A 485 30.41 -22.73 27.14
C TYR A 485 31.58 -22.94 28.13
N TYR A 486 31.36 -22.70 29.42
CA TYR A 486 32.39 -22.81 30.45
C TYR A 486 32.51 -24.20 31.09
N GLY A 487 31.58 -25.13 30.83
CA GLY A 487 31.55 -26.46 31.42
C GLY A 487 31.25 -26.49 32.93
N GLU A 488 30.81 -25.37 33.50
CA GLU A 488 30.56 -25.16 34.94
C GLU A 488 29.22 -24.42 35.15
N PRO A 489 28.52 -24.60 36.29
CA PRO A 489 27.19 -24.02 36.52
C PRO A 489 27.21 -22.51 36.85
N VAL A 490 27.36 -21.63 35.85
CA VAL A 490 27.51 -20.17 36.05
C VAL A 490 26.28 -19.49 36.67
N VAL A 491 26.51 -18.51 37.55
CA VAL A 491 25.50 -17.54 38.04
C VAL A 491 25.73 -16.18 37.37
N LEU A 492 24.68 -15.59 36.80
CA LEU A 492 24.74 -14.27 36.17
C LEU A 492 24.39 -13.17 37.18
N GLU A 493 25.23 -12.14 37.23
CA GLU A 493 25.00 -10.94 38.02
C GLU A 493 24.96 -9.75 37.06
N PHE A 494 23.78 -9.13 36.92
CA PHE A 494 23.57 -7.95 36.10
C PHE A 494 23.76 -6.69 36.94
N ILE A 495 24.64 -5.80 36.51
CA ILE A 495 24.80 -4.47 37.10
C ILE A 495 24.06 -3.49 36.19
N GLU A 496 23.04 -2.83 36.73
CA GLU A 496 22.32 -1.74 36.07
C GLU A 496 23.01 -0.41 36.43
N GLY A 497 23.45 0.34 35.43
CA GLY A 497 24.06 1.65 35.61
C GLY A 497 25.06 1.99 34.51
N ALA A 498 25.20 3.29 34.19
CA ALA A 498 26.26 3.78 33.32
C ALA A 498 27.63 3.52 33.96
N ALA A 499 28.64 3.23 33.14
CA ALA A 499 30.02 3.05 33.61
C ALA A 499 30.44 4.20 34.53
N ALA A 500 30.96 3.87 35.71
CA ALA A 500 31.53 4.86 36.61
C ALA A 500 32.71 5.53 35.89
N GLY A 501 32.55 6.81 35.52
CA GLY A 501 33.60 7.60 34.86
C GLY A 501 33.23 8.24 33.52
N GLY A 502 31.98 8.15 33.04
CA GLY A 502 31.58 8.86 31.80
C GLY A 502 32.22 8.34 30.51
N GLU A 503 32.98 7.23 30.59
CA GLU A 503 33.49 6.54 29.42
C GLU A 503 32.37 5.75 28.73
N PRO A 504 32.27 5.81 27.40
CA PRO A 504 31.24 5.09 26.65
C PRO A 504 31.40 3.57 26.87
N MET A 505 30.30 2.94 27.30
CA MET A 505 30.26 1.49 27.54
C MET A 505 30.67 0.71 26.28
N ASN A 506 31.62 -0.20 26.42
CA ASN A 506 32.20 -0.94 25.31
C ASN A 506 31.35 -2.19 25.00
N THR A 507 30.12 -1.99 24.49
CA THR A 507 29.21 -3.07 24.09
C THR A 507 29.45 -3.47 22.62
N PRO A 508 29.32 -4.76 22.27
CA PRO A 508 29.43 -5.22 20.87
C PRO A 508 28.47 -4.49 19.91
N ALA A 509 27.28 -4.10 20.36
CA ALA A 509 26.34 -3.28 19.57
C ALA A 509 26.92 -1.91 19.17
N ARG A 510 27.58 -1.23 20.11
CA ARG A 510 28.19 0.08 19.87
C ARG A 510 29.46 -0.01 19.05
N GLN A 511 30.26 -1.07 19.21
CA GLN A 511 31.42 -1.32 18.36
C GLN A 511 31.02 -1.55 16.89
N LEU A 512 29.94 -2.31 16.64
CA LEU A 512 29.42 -2.51 15.29
C LEU A 512 28.85 -1.22 14.68
N LYS A 513 28.16 -0.39 15.47
CA LYS A 513 27.69 0.93 15.02
C LYS A 513 28.85 1.86 14.70
N ALA A 514 29.83 1.99 15.60
CA ALA A 514 31.01 2.83 15.38
C ALA A 514 31.80 2.40 14.14
N ALA A 515 32.00 1.08 13.94
CA ALA A 515 32.67 0.57 12.75
C ALA A 515 31.88 0.82 11.46
N ALA A 516 30.53 0.81 11.51
CA ALA A 516 29.69 1.15 10.37
C ALA A 516 29.74 2.65 10.05
N ASP A 517 29.74 3.51 11.07
CA ASP A 517 29.84 4.96 10.94
C ASP A 517 31.21 5.36 10.37
N ASP A 518 32.30 4.75 10.84
CA ASP A 518 33.66 4.97 10.30
C ASP A 518 33.76 4.58 8.82
N ARG A 519 33.12 3.47 8.41
CA ARG A 519 33.07 3.05 6.99
C ARG A 519 32.30 4.04 6.13
N LEU A 520 31.17 4.55 6.63
CA LEU A 520 30.37 5.53 5.90
C LEU A 520 31.13 6.86 5.76
N GLN A 521 31.86 7.27 6.80
CA GLN A 521 32.67 8.47 6.79
C GLN A 521 33.88 8.35 5.84
N ASN A 522 34.51 7.18 5.78
CA ASN A 522 35.55 6.88 4.79
C ASN A 522 35.01 6.84 3.35
N ALA A 523 33.80 6.34 3.13
CA ALA A 523 33.16 6.36 1.82
C ALA A 523 32.78 7.79 1.36
N ARG A 524 32.42 8.66 2.31
CA ARG A 524 32.17 10.08 2.02
C ARG A 524 33.45 10.83 1.66
N SER A 525 34.52 10.62 2.44
CA SER A 525 35.78 11.29 2.20
C SER A 525 36.46 10.81 0.91
N SER A 526 36.29 9.56 0.50
CA SER A 526 36.81 9.06 -0.78
C SER A 526 36.12 9.72 -1.98
N ILE A 527 34.79 9.87 -1.92
CA ILE A 527 33.99 10.52 -2.97
C ILE A 527 34.26 12.03 -3.07
N GLU A 528 34.49 12.71 -1.94
CA GLU A 528 34.85 14.14 -1.95
C GLU A 528 36.27 14.42 -2.44
N ASN A 529 37.18 13.46 -2.24
CA ASN A 529 38.58 13.56 -2.65
C ASN A 529 38.84 12.96 -4.04
N ASP A 530 37.84 12.38 -4.71
CA ASP A 530 37.99 11.83 -6.05
C ASP A 530 38.23 12.97 -7.07
N PRO A 531 39.36 12.93 -7.81
CA PRO A 531 39.72 13.97 -8.77
C PRO A 531 38.72 14.08 -9.93
N ASN A 532 38.04 13.00 -10.33
CA ASN A 532 37.02 13.05 -11.37
C ASN A 532 35.74 13.74 -10.87
N ILE A 533 35.35 13.50 -9.63
CA ILE A 533 34.17 14.12 -9.02
C ILE A 533 34.42 15.61 -8.81
N ARG A 534 35.63 16.00 -8.36
CA ARG A 534 36.02 17.43 -8.30
C ARG A 534 36.02 18.10 -9.67
N ALA A 535 36.55 17.44 -10.71
CA ALA A 535 36.50 17.95 -12.07
C ALA A 535 35.04 18.10 -12.56
N MET A 536 34.13 17.18 -12.23
CA MET A 536 32.72 17.32 -12.56
C MET A 536 32.02 18.45 -11.80
N LYS A 537 32.38 18.69 -10.53
CA LYS A 537 31.87 19.84 -9.76
C LYS A 537 32.34 21.17 -10.38
N GLU A 538 33.60 21.26 -10.79
CA GLU A 538 34.19 22.48 -11.38
C GLU A 538 33.71 22.76 -12.80
N ILE A 539 33.59 21.73 -13.65
CA ILE A 539 33.22 21.90 -15.07
C ILE A 539 31.71 22.05 -15.25
N PHE A 540 30.90 21.29 -14.50
CA PHE A 540 29.46 21.18 -14.72
C PHE A 540 28.61 21.76 -13.59
N GLY A 541 29.20 22.29 -12.52
CA GLY A 541 28.46 22.80 -11.35
C GLY A 541 27.66 21.71 -10.61
N ALA A 542 28.07 20.44 -10.76
CA ALA A 542 27.35 19.31 -10.19
C ALA A 542 27.44 19.29 -8.65
N THR A 543 26.37 18.86 -7.98
CA THR A 543 26.35 18.66 -6.53
C THR A 543 26.20 17.18 -6.19
N VAL A 544 27.09 16.65 -5.37
CA VAL A 544 26.98 15.28 -4.86
C VAL A 544 25.93 15.27 -3.75
N THR A 545 24.89 14.43 -3.89
CA THR A 545 23.89 14.18 -2.86
C THR A 545 24.50 13.36 -1.71
N PRO A 546 24.67 13.92 -0.50
CA PRO A 546 25.38 13.25 0.61
C PRO A 546 24.70 11.97 1.12
N GLU A 547 23.40 11.82 0.84
CA GLU A 547 22.58 10.69 1.30
C GLU A 547 22.57 9.50 0.34
N SER A 548 23.09 9.66 -0.89
CA SER A 548 23.20 8.56 -1.85
C SER A 548 24.51 7.77 -1.73
N ILE A 549 25.41 8.17 -0.81
CA ILE A 549 26.71 7.52 -0.60
C ILE A 549 26.50 6.27 0.24
N ARG A 550 26.70 5.10 -0.38
CA ARG A 550 26.70 3.80 0.31
C ARG A 550 28.12 3.23 0.32
N PRO A 551 28.61 2.69 1.45
CA PRO A 551 29.87 1.97 1.47
C PRO A 551 29.74 0.73 0.58
N THR A 552 30.75 0.47 -0.25
CA THR A 552 30.82 -0.77 -1.03
C THR A 552 31.13 -1.93 -0.09
N ASP A 553 30.21 -2.90 0.01
CA ASP A 553 30.48 -4.19 0.65
C ASP A 553 31.39 -5.01 -0.27
N ASN A 554 32.69 -4.68 -0.25
CA ASN A 554 33.71 -5.48 -0.89
C ASN A 554 35.01 -5.39 -0.09
N GLN A 555 35.04 -6.11 1.03
CA GLN A 555 36.14 -6.99 1.47
C GLN A 555 35.77 -7.70 2.78
#